data_AF-A0A5M9HZP2-F1
#
_entry.id   AF-A0A5M9HZP2-F1
#
_cell.length_a   1.000
_cell.length_b   1.000
_cell.length_c   1.000
_cell.angle_alpha   90.00
_cell.angle_beta   90.00
_cell.angle_gamma   90.00
#
_symmetry.space_group_name_H-M   'P 1'
#
loop_
_entity.id
_entity.type
_entity.pdbx_description
1 polymer ?
#
loop_
_entity_poly.entity_id
_entity_poly.type
_entity_poly.pdbx_seq_one_letter_code
_entity_poly.pdbx_strand_id
1 'polypeptide(L)' 'MQGNRILPERFYAAYAEVNPIDKSGYSQRKKLYDLYQLLNHLNLFGSMYLGSVVDIINIYVGA' A
#
# COMPACT_ATOMS: atom_id res chain seq x y z
N MET A 1 -8.67 -9.99 5.29
CA MET A 1 -7.49 -9.79 4.42
C MET A 1 -7.91 -10.00 2.96
N GLN A 2 -8.78 -9.13 2.41
CA GLN A 2 -9.10 -9.09 0.99
C GLN A 2 -8.73 -7.70 0.49
N GLY A 3 -7.69 -7.62 -0.33
CA GLY A 3 -7.11 -6.38 -0.84
C GLY A 3 -5.80 -6.72 -1.53
N ASN A 4 -5.89 -6.93 -2.85
CA ASN A 4 -4.84 -7.20 -3.83
C ASN A 4 -3.51 -7.77 -3.28
N ARG A 5 -3.44 -9.10 -3.12
CA ARG A 5 -2.20 -9.82 -2.83
C ARG A 5 -1.37 -9.89 -4.11
N ILE A 6 -0.20 -9.24 -4.12
CA ILE A 6 0.70 -9.19 -5.29
C ILE A 6 1.57 -10.46 -5.36
N LEU A 7 1.88 -11.05 -4.22
CA LEU A 7 2.69 -12.27 -4.12
C LEU A 7 1.81 -13.53 -3.95
N PRO A 8 2.34 -14.73 -4.20
CA PRO A 8 1.61 -15.97 -3.96
C PRO A 8 1.15 -16.11 -2.50
N GLU A 9 0.02 -16.77 -2.27
CA GLU A 9 -0.53 -16.96 -0.91
C GLU A 9 0.46 -17.58 0.07
N ARG A 10 1.26 -18.56 -0.39
CA ARG A 10 2.30 -19.21 0.42
C ARG A 10 3.28 -18.23 1.06
N PHE A 11 3.57 -17.10 0.40
CA PHE A 11 4.45 -16.07 0.94
C PHE A 11 3.84 -15.42 2.19
N TYR A 12 2.58 -15.01 2.08
CA TYR A 12 1.87 -14.36 3.18
C TYR A 12 1.63 -15.34 4.34
N ALA A 13 1.36 -16.61 4.05
CA ALA A 13 1.21 -17.65 5.05
C ALA A 13 2.50 -17.86 5.85
N ALA A 14 3.62 -18.13 5.16
CA ALA A 14 4.93 -18.34 5.81
C ALA A 14 5.40 -17.10 6.59
N TYR A 15 5.16 -15.89 6.07
CA TYR A 15 5.47 -14.66 6.80
C TYR A 15 4.66 -14.54 8.10
N ALA A 16 3.36 -14.83 8.05
CA ALA A 16 2.46 -14.71 9.19
C ALA A 16 2.76 -15.75 10.29
N GLU A 17 3.33 -16.90 9.95
CA GLU A 17 3.76 -17.94 10.90
C GLU A 17 4.93 -17.47 11.78
N VAL A 18 5.88 -16.73 11.20
CA VAL A 18 7.11 -16.30 11.89
C VAL A 18 6.96 -14.90 12.51
N ASN A 19 6.28 -13.99 11.82
CA ASN A 19 6.10 -12.61 12.25
C ASN A 19 4.68 -12.12 11.93
N PRO A 20 3.69 -12.42 12.80
CA PRO A 20 2.31 -12.06 12.55
C PRO A 20 2.13 -10.54 12.48
N ILE A 21 1.56 -10.08 11.38
CA ILE A 21 1.25 -8.66 11.18
C ILE A 21 0.14 -8.26 12.15
N ASP A 22 0.34 -7.15 12.86
CA ASP A 22 -0.73 -6.49 13.61
C ASP A 22 -1.86 -6.08 12.65
N LYS A 23 -2.99 -6.78 12.76
CA LYS A 23 -4.16 -6.54 11.90
C LYS A 23 -4.80 -5.19 12.18
N SER A 24 -4.61 -4.63 13.37
CA SER A 24 -5.12 -3.31 13.74
C SER A 24 -4.31 -2.23 13.03
N GLY A 25 -4.97 -1.39 12.23
CA GLY A 25 -4.30 -0.29 11.55
C GLY A 25 -3.38 -0.69 10.38
N TYR A 26 -3.12 -1.98 10.12
CA TYR A 26 -2.27 -2.39 9.00
C TYR A 26 -2.81 -1.95 7.64
N SER A 27 -4.12 -2.05 7.43
CA SER A 27 -4.73 -1.57 6.18
C SER A 27 -4.47 -0.09 5.94
N GLN A 28 -4.48 0.72 6.99
CA GLN A 28 -4.18 2.15 6.95
C GLN A 28 -2.68 2.39 6.75
N ARG A 29 -1.80 1.67 7.44
CA ARG A 29 -0.33 1.79 7.25
C ARG A 29 0.10 1.35 5.86
N LYS A 30 -0.51 0.29 5.31
CA LYS A 30 -0.20 -0.21 3.97
C LYS A 30 -0.44 0.85 2.91
N LYS A 31 -1.58 1.56 2.96
CA LYS A 31 -1.87 2.67 2.05
C LYS A 31 -0.81 3.78 2.12
N LEU A 32 -0.29 4.08 3.32
CA LEU A 32 0.80 5.04 3.50
C LEU A 32 2.13 4.53 2.90
N TYR A 33 2.43 3.24 3.06
CA TYR A 33 3.61 2.62 2.43
C TYR A 33 3.51 2.64 0.90
N ASP A 34 2.32 2.38 0.36
CA ASP A 34 2.06 2.45 -1.08
C ASP A 34 2.22 3.90 -1.60
N LEU A 35 1.77 4.91 -0.84
CA LEU A 35 1.88 6.34 -1.21
C LEU A 35 3.34 6.77 -1.43
N TYR A 36 4.26 6.38 -0.54
CA TYR A 36 5.68 6.69 -0.72
C TYR A 36 6.21 6.16 -2.05
N GLN A 37 5.87 4.92 -2.39
CA GLN A 37 6.30 4.33 -3.66
C GLN A 37 5.67 5.04 -4.85
N LEU A 38 4.38 5.39 -4.80
CA LEU A 38 3.72 6.12 -5.88
C LEU A 38 4.29 7.52 -6.08
N LEU A 39 4.67 8.22 -5.00
CA LEU A 39 5.38 9.50 -5.10
C LEU A 39 6.74 9.34 -5.78
N ASN A 40 7.50 8.30 -5.42
CA ASN A 40 8.75 7.99 -6.11
C ASN A 40 8.50 7.69 -7.60
N HIS A 41 7.45 6.95 -7.94
CA HIS A 41 7.12 6.65 -9.33
C HIS A 41 6.67 7.89 -10.09
N LEU A 42 5.90 8.78 -9.47
CA LEU A 42 5.55 10.08 -10.05
C LEU A 42 6.80 10.90 -10.36
N ASN A 43 7.74 10.97 -9.42
CA ASN A 43 8.99 11.72 -9.59
C ASN A 43 9.89 11.14 -10.70
N LEU A 44 9.96 9.81 -10.80
CA LEU A 44 10.89 9.13 -11.72
C LEU A 44 10.30 8.86 -13.10
N PHE A 45 8.99 8.64 -13.20
CA PHE A 45 8.31 8.15 -14.40
C PHE A 45 7.17 9.04 -14.87
N GLY A 46 6.87 10.12 -14.14
CA GLY A 46 6.00 11.19 -14.60
C GLY A 46 4.52 11.01 -14.28
N SER A 47 3.70 11.83 -14.95
CA SER A 47 2.32 12.15 -14.54
C SER A 47 1.32 10.98 -14.58
N MET A 48 1.68 9.85 -15.18
CA MET A 48 0.82 8.65 -15.17
C MET A 48 0.49 8.19 -13.73
N TYR A 49 1.38 8.43 -12.77
CA TYR A 49 1.19 8.06 -11.37
C TYR A 49 0.45 9.12 -10.54
N LEU A 50 0.22 10.32 -11.09
CA LEU A 50 -0.37 11.45 -10.36
C LEU A 50 -1.77 11.13 -9.84
N GLY A 51 -2.61 10.48 -10.66
CA GLY A 51 -3.97 10.11 -10.25
C GLY A 51 -3.97 9.20 -9.02
N SER A 52 -3.15 8.15 -9.03
CA SER A 52 -3.04 7.22 -7.89
C SER A 52 -2.48 7.88 -6.63
N VAL A 53 -1.56 8.85 -6.76
CA VAL A 53 -1.07 9.65 -5.63
C VAL A 53 -2.21 10.47 -5.02
N VAL A 54 -2.97 11.19 -5.85
CA VAL A 54 -4.09 12.03 -5.40
C VAL A 54 -5.18 11.19 -4.71
N ASP A 55 -5.52 10.04 -5.27
CA ASP A 55 -6.52 9.13 -4.69
C ASP A 55 -6.15 8.72 -3.26
N ILE A 56 -4.88 8.37 -3.02
CA ILE A 56 -4.44 8.00 -1.68
C ILE A 56 -4.38 9.22 -0.76
N ILE A 57 -3.91 10.37 -1.23
CA ILE A 57 -3.87 11.60 -0.42
C ILE A 57 -5.28 11.96 0.07
N ASN A 58 -6.30 11.96 -0.81
CA ASN A 58 -7.68 12.30 -0.45
C ASN A 58 -8.25 11.42 0.67
N ILE A 59 -7.85 10.15 0.75
CA ILE A 59 -8.22 9.25 1.85
C ILE A 59 -7.77 9.79 3.23
N TYR A 60 -6.64 10.52 3.29
CA TYR A 60 -6.06 11.01 4.55
C TYR A 60 -6.39 12.47 4.87
N VAL A 61 -6.57 13.33 3.86
CA VAL A 61 -6.91 14.76 4.08
C VAL A 61 -8.41 15.03 4.17
N GLY A 62 -9.27 14.04 3.91
CA GLY A 62 -10.72 14.15 4.11
C GLY A 62 -11.41 15.08 3.10
N ALA A 63 -10.89 15.13 1.88
CA ALA A 63 -11.46 15.90 0.76
C ALA A 63 -12.37 15.02 -0.11
#